data_AF-A0A7X0J139-F1
#
_entry.id   AF-A0A7X0J139-F1
#
_cell.length_a   1.000
_cell.length_b   1.000
_cell.length_c   1.000
_cell.angle_alpha   90.00
_cell.angle_beta   90.00
_cell.angle_gamma   90.00
#
_symmetry.space_group_name_H-M   'P 1'
#
loop_
_entity.id
_entity.type
_entity.pdbx_description
1 polymer ?
#
loop_
_entity_poly.entity_id
_entity_poly.type
_entity_poly.pdbx_seq_one_letter_code
_entity_poly.pdbx_strand_id
1 'polypeptide(L)'
;MNKFLKNVKVLSFIAVLLLMSGLIFTQSAFKNHKSDVVTYYFNGNSTSEMKEAAAWGPNQNPEYACTNKLTTLPCHIEVPADQTLDDYLISHSNAQILAEAGSRITVVP
;
A
#
# COMPACT_ATOMS: atom_id res chain seq x y z
N MET A 1 26.96 50.61 -44.31
CA MET A 1 26.55 49.19 -44.39
C MET A 1 25.53 48.91 -43.29
N ASN A 2 24.23 49.08 -43.54
CA ASN A 2 23.18 48.83 -42.54
C ASN A 2 22.28 47.69 -43.02
N LYS A 3 22.72 46.44 -42.82
CA LYS A 3 21.92 45.21 -43.08
C LYS A 3 21.78 44.33 -41.83
N PHE A 4 21.91 44.88 -40.62
CA PHE A 4 21.90 44.09 -39.37
C PHE A 4 20.65 44.26 -38.48
N LEU A 5 19.64 45.03 -38.89
CA LEU A 5 18.49 45.36 -38.02
C LEU A 5 17.15 44.71 -38.41
N LYS A 6 17.11 43.78 -39.37
CA LYS A 6 15.82 43.18 -39.82
C LYS A 6 15.43 41.87 -39.12
N ASN A 7 16.33 41.18 -38.42
CA ASN A 7 16.05 39.83 -37.90
C ASN A 7 15.78 39.75 -36.38
N VAL A 8 15.84 40.85 -35.65
CA VAL A 8 15.66 40.85 -34.18
C VAL A 8 14.20 40.72 -33.76
N LYS A 9 13.24 41.04 -34.65
CA LYS A 9 11.80 40.95 -34.34
C LYS A 9 11.23 39.53 -34.40
N VAL A 10 11.93 38.57 -35.02
CA VAL A 10 11.43 37.18 -35.16
C VAL A 10 11.79 36.32 -33.95
N LEU A 11 12.91 36.60 -33.27
CA LEU A 11 13.31 35.84 -32.08
C LEU A 11 12.48 36.14 -30.82
N SER A 12 11.85 37.32 -30.73
CA SER A 12 11.09 37.71 -29.55
C SER A 12 9.73 37.02 -29.42
N PHE A 13 9.22 36.38 -30.47
CA PHE A 13 7.91 35.74 -30.46
C PHE A 13 7.94 34.28 -29.96
N ILE A 14 9.11 33.63 -29.99
CA ILE A 14 9.25 32.22 -29.59
C ILE A 14 9.45 32.10 -28.06
N ALA A 15 10.01 33.12 -27.40
CA ALA A 15 10.24 33.11 -25.96
C ALA A 15 8.94 33.25 -25.12
N VAL A 16 7.88 33.84 -25.68
CA VAL A 16 6.60 34.03 -24.95
C VAL A 16 5.71 32.79 -25.05
N LEU A 17 5.84 31.96 -26.09
CA LEU A 17 5.03 30.75 -26.23
C LEU A 17 5.47 29.61 -25.29
N LEU A 18 6.72 29.62 -24.81
CA LEU A 18 7.28 28.59 -23.92
C LEU A 18 6.96 28.82 -22.43
N LEU A 19 6.42 29.98 -22.05
CA LEU A 19 6.03 30.27 -20.66
C LEU A 19 4.60 29.83 -20.32
N MET A 20 3.78 29.44 -21.30
CA MET A 20 2.37 29.06 -21.09
C MET A 20 2.12 27.55 -21.01
N SER A 21 3.14 26.70 -21.24
CA SER A 21 3.02 25.24 -21.16
C SER A 21 3.53 24.62 -19.84
N GLY A 22 4.00 25.44 -18.89
CA GLY A 22 4.66 24.97 -17.66
C GLY A 22 3.77 24.76 -16.43
N LEU A 23 2.45 24.90 -16.53
CA LEU A 23 1.53 24.77 -15.39
C LEU A 23 0.30 23.95 -15.77
N ILE A 24 0.52 22.73 -16.27
CA ILE A 24 -0.56 21.75 -16.49
C ILE A 24 -0.28 20.55 -15.58
N PHE A 25 -0.85 20.65 -14.38
CA PHE A 25 -1.26 19.55 -13.48
C PHE A 25 -0.17 18.59 -12.97
N THR A 26 0.66 19.07 -12.04
CA THR A 26 1.13 18.21 -10.93
C THR A 26 0.03 18.08 -9.88
N GLN A 27 -1.12 17.51 -10.26
CA GLN A 27 -2.16 17.11 -9.31
C GLN A 27 -2.69 15.75 -9.71
N SER A 28 -1.91 14.71 -9.42
CA SER A 28 -2.43 13.39 -9.03
C SER A 28 -1.29 12.54 -8.49
N ALA A 29 -0.52 13.12 -7.56
CA ALA A 29 -0.03 12.32 -6.46
C ALA A 29 -0.92 12.63 -5.26
N PHE A 30 -2.20 12.24 -5.35
CA PHE A 30 -2.80 11.61 -4.18
C PHE A 30 -1.96 10.34 -3.96
N LYS A 31 -0.74 10.52 -3.45
CA LYS A 31 -0.19 9.55 -2.52
C LYS A 31 -1.25 9.55 -1.45
N ASN A 32 -2.18 8.61 -1.54
CA ASN A 32 -2.81 8.06 -0.38
C ASN A 32 -1.64 7.94 0.60
N HIS A 33 -1.63 8.80 1.62
CA HIS A 33 -0.99 8.44 2.86
C HIS A 33 -1.78 7.21 3.33
N LYS A 34 -1.56 6.06 2.67
CA LYS A 34 -1.63 4.79 3.36
C LYS A 34 -0.62 5.03 4.47
N SER A 35 -1.10 5.26 5.69
CA SER A 35 -0.25 5.11 6.87
C SER A 35 0.62 3.90 6.60
N ASP A 36 1.92 4.01 6.84
CA ASP A 36 2.80 2.86 6.70
C ASP A 36 2.12 1.68 7.42
N VAL A 37 1.97 0.55 6.76
CA VAL A 37 1.35 -0.65 7.34
C VAL A 37 2.41 -1.73 7.46
N VAL A 38 2.31 -2.53 8.52
CA VAL A 38 3.12 -3.71 8.75
C VAL A 38 2.26 -4.93 8.51
N THR A 39 2.68 -5.78 7.56
CA THR A 39 2.00 -7.03 7.28
C THR A 39 2.45 -8.11 8.26
N TYR A 40 1.48 -8.77 8.90
CA TYR A 40 1.70 -9.95 9.73
C TYR A 40 0.99 -11.15 9.14
N TYR A 41 1.70 -12.27 9.03
CA TYR A 41 1.17 -13.54 8.56
C TYR A 41 0.74 -14.39 9.74
N PHE A 42 -0.45 -14.99 9.64
CA PHE A 42 -0.93 -15.92 10.63
C PHE A 42 -0.22 -17.27 10.45
N ASN A 43 0.27 -17.81 11.55
CA ASN A 43 1.02 -19.05 11.65
C ASN A 43 0.42 -19.97 12.71
N GLY A 44 -0.81 -19.67 13.16
CA GLY A 44 -1.60 -20.54 14.01
C GLY A 44 -2.41 -21.56 13.22
N ASN A 45 -2.92 -22.57 13.92
CA ASN A 45 -3.72 -23.65 13.35
C ASN A 45 -5.19 -23.60 13.80
N SER A 46 -5.56 -22.65 14.66
CA SER A 46 -6.91 -22.56 15.24
C SER A 46 -7.43 -21.12 15.32
N THR A 47 -8.76 -20.96 15.39
CA THR A 47 -9.40 -19.64 15.50
C THR A 47 -9.20 -18.98 16.86
N SER A 48 -8.91 -19.78 17.91
CA SER A 48 -8.57 -19.27 19.24
C SER A 48 -7.23 -18.52 19.24
N GLU A 49 -6.27 -19.00 18.45
CA GLU A 49 -4.92 -18.43 18.33
C GLU A 49 -4.91 -17.09 17.58
N MET A 50 -5.99 -16.71 16.89
CA MET A 50 -6.04 -15.44 16.16
C MET A 50 -5.85 -14.21 17.08
N LYS A 51 -6.18 -14.34 18.37
CA LYS A 51 -6.00 -13.28 19.38
C LYS A 51 -4.65 -13.37 20.09
N GLU A 52 -3.80 -14.34 19.74
CA GLU A 52 -2.50 -14.55 20.34
C GLU A 52 -1.42 -14.00 19.42
N ALA A 53 -0.73 -12.92 19.81
CA ALA A 53 0.30 -12.31 18.97
C ALA A 53 1.43 -13.29 18.58
N ALA A 54 1.70 -14.32 19.40
CA ALA A 54 2.68 -15.36 19.11
C ALA A 54 2.32 -16.23 17.89
N ALA A 55 1.03 -16.29 17.52
CA ALA A 55 0.58 -16.98 16.32
C ALA A 55 0.72 -16.13 15.05
N TRP A 56 1.27 -14.91 15.14
CA TRP A 56 1.49 -14.02 14.02
C TRP A 56 2.98 -13.70 13.87
N GLY A 57 3.45 -13.57 12.63
CA GLY A 57 4.85 -13.27 12.37
C GLY A 57 5.08 -12.47 11.09
N PRO A 58 6.29 -11.91 10.93
CA PRO A 58 6.64 -11.16 9.72
C PRO A 58 6.79 -12.06 8.48
N ASN A 59 6.88 -13.38 8.68
CA ASN A 59 7.00 -14.37 7.61
C ASN A 59 5.91 -15.43 7.77
N GLN A 60 5.43 -15.93 6.65
CA GLN A 60 4.54 -17.10 6.60
C GLN A 60 5.33 -18.38 6.91
N ASN A 61 4.79 -19.23 7.79
CA ASN A 61 5.28 -20.57 8.03
C ASN A 61 5.12 -21.40 6.74
N PRO A 62 6.17 -22.06 6.24
CA PRO A 62 6.11 -22.86 5.01
C PRO A 62 5.11 -24.03 5.04
N GLU A 63 4.68 -24.49 6.22
CA GLU A 63 3.62 -25.51 6.36
C GLU A 63 2.23 -24.99 5.95
N TYR A 64 2.08 -23.67 5.86
CA TYR A 64 0.85 -22.98 5.53
C TYR A 64 1.01 -22.23 4.20
N ALA A 65 0.04 -22.40 3.31
CA ALA A 65 -0.06 -21.62 2.09
C ALA A 65 -1.26 -20.67 2.16
N CYS A 66 -1.03 -19.40 1.87
CA CYS A 66 -2.11 -18.45 1.64
C CYS A 66 -2.70 -18.68 0.25
N THR A 67 -3.98 -19.04 0.21
CA THR A 67 -4.69 -19.27 -1.05
C THR A 67 -6.01 -18.49 -1.05
N ASN A 68 -6.60 -18.32 -2.24
CA ASN A 68 -7.94 -17.75 -2.39
C ASN A 68 -9.05 -18.73 -1.98
N LYS A 69 -8.72 -19.82 -1.28
CA LYS A 69 -9.72 -20.79 -0.80
C LYS A 69 -10.36 -20.28 0.48
N LEU A 70 -11.67 -20.48 0.62
CA LEU A 70 -12.41 -20.12 1.83
C LEU A 70 -12.06 -21.09 2.98
N THR A 71 -11.06 -20.79 3.80
CA THR A 71 -10.80 -21.50 5.06
C THR A 71 -11.19 -20.65 6.26
N THR A 72 -11.28 -21.22 7.47
CA THR A 72 -11.73 -20.45 8.66
C THR A 72 -10.65 -19.59 9.30
N LEU A 73 -9.42 -19.57 8.75
CA LEU A 73 -8.26 -18.91 9.33
C LEU A 73 -7.75 -17.77 8.42
N PRO A 74 -7.34 -16.63 8.99
CA PRO A 74 -6.78 -15.53 8.20
C PRO A 74 -5.42 -15.93 7.63
N CYS A 75 -5.04 -15.38 6.48
CA CYS A 75 -3.68 -15.50 5.93
C CYS A 75 -2.74 -14.44 6.52
N HIS A 76 -3.12 -13.19 6.38
CA HIS A 76 -2.35 -12.05 6.83
C HIS A 76 -3.30 -10.90 7.19
N ILE A 77 -2.78 -9.97 7.98
CA ILE A 77 -3.41 -8.69 8.30
C ILE A 77 -2.43 -7.56 8.03
N GLU A 78 -2.95 -6.38 7.76
CA GLU A 78 -2.18 -5.14 7.65
C GLU A 78 -2.44 -4.30 8.89
N VAL A 79 -1.42 -4.14 9.75
CA VAL A 79 -1.52 -3.36 10.98
C VAL A 79 -0.94 -1.96 10.71
N PRO A 80 -1.64 -0.88 11.06
CA PRO A 80 -1.08 0.47 10.97
C PRO A 80 0.24 0.60 11.73
N ALA A 81 1.25 1.27 11.18
CA ALA A 81 2.58 1.38 11.80
C ALA A 81 2.59 2.18 13.11
N ASP A 82 1.54 2.94 13.40
CA ASP A 82 1.31 3.63 14.66
C ASP A 82 0.62 2.74 15.73
N GLN A 83 0.28 1.50 15.39
CA GLN A 83 -0.34 0.53 16.29
C GLN A 83 0.54 -0.72 16.46
N THR A 84 0.59 -1.28 17.67
CA THR A 84 1.22 -2.59 17.89
C THR A 84 0.29 -3.71 17.41
N LEU A 85 0.86 -4.88 17.10
CA LEU A 85 0.06 -6.06 16.77
C LEU A 85 -0.91 -6.41 17.90
N ASP A 86 -0.45 -6.42 19.16
CA ASP A 86 -1.28 -6.73 20.32
C ASP A 86 -2.47 -5.77 20.45
N ASP A 87 -2.24 -4.46 20.32
CA ASP A 87 -3.31 -3.45 20.38
C ASP A 87 -4.33 -3.67 19.25
N TYR A 88 -3.84 -3.95 18.04
CA TYR A 88 -4.70 -4.24 16.89
C TYR A 88 -5.54 -5.50 17.13
N LEU A 89 -4.92 -6.57 17.60
CA LEU A 89 -5.63 -7.81 17.89
C LEU A 89 -6.67 -7.58 18.97
N ILE A 90 -6.38 -6.85 20.05
CA ILE A 90 -7.34 -6.56 21.13
C ILE A 90 -8.52 -5.74 20.61
N SER A 91 -8.27 -4.71 19.78
CA SER A 91 -9.32 -3.80 19.28
C SER A 91 -10.24 -4.43 18.22
N HIS A 92 -9.84 -5.55 17.62
CA HIS A 92 -10.63 -6.25 16.60
C HIS A 92 -11.18 -7.59 17.09
N SER A 93 -12.43 -7.88 16.73
CA SER A 93 -13.02 -9.21 16.88
C SER A 93 -12.45 -10.19 15.85
N ASN A 94 -12.52 -11.50 16.11
CA ASN A 94 -12.12 -12.52 15.13
C ASN A 94 -12.88 -12.37 13.80
N ALA A 95 -14.14 -11.92 13.83
CA ALA A 95 -14.92 -11.68 12.63
C ALA A 95 -14.35 -10.51 11.79
N GLN A 96 -13.88 -9.44 12.44
CA GLN A 96 -13.23 -8.31 11.77
C GLN A 96 -11.89 -8.73 11.17
N ILE A 97 -11.05 -9.44 11.94
CA ILE A 97 -9.77 -9.99 11.47
C ILE A 97 -9.98 -10.87 10.23
N LEU A 98 -11.01 -11.71 10.21
CA LEU A 98 -11.35 -12.56 9.06
C LEU A 98 -11.92 -11.80 7.86
N ALA A 99 -12.58 -10.67 8.10
CA ALA A 99 -13.13 -9.83 7.04
C ALA A 99 -12.03 -8.99 6.36
N GLU A 100 -11.02 -8.58 7.14
CA GLU A 100 -9.89 -7.79 6.67
C GLU A 100 -8.79 -8.66 6.04
N ALA A 101 -8.69 -9.94 6.42
CA ALA A 101 -7.77 -10.88 5.79
C ALA A 101 -8.18 -11.17 4.33
N GLY A 102 -7.50 -10.52 3.38
CA GLY A 102 -7.74 -10.65 1.94
C GLY A 102 -7.44 -12.04 1.35
N SER A 103 -6.92 -12.97 2.15
CA SER A 103 -6.62 -14.36 1.78
C SER A 103 -6.71 -15.25 3.01
N ARG A 104 -6.77 -16.58 2.83
CA ARG A 104 -6.98 -17.54 3.93
C ARG A 104 -5.98 -18.71 3.85
N ILE A 105 -5.67 -19.34 4.98
CA ILE A 105 -4.63 -20.38 5.07
C ILE A 105 -5.17 -21.75 4.71
N THR A 106 -4.41 -22.50 3.91
CA THR A 106 -4.54 -23.94 3.73
C THR A 106 -3.26 -24.64 4.15
N VAL A 107 -3.38 -25.82 4.77
CA VAL A 107 -2.24 -26.70 5.05
C VAL A 107 -1.65 -27.20 3.74
N VAL A 108 -0.33 -27.09 3.58
CA VAL A 108 0.38 -27.67 2.45
C VAL A 108 0.43 -29.18 2.66
N PRO A 109 -0.07 -30.00 1.70
CA PRO A 109 -0.03 -31.46 1.81
C PRO A 109 1.39 -32.03 1.74
#